data_AF-A0A934M611-F1
#
_entry.id   AF-A0A934M611-F1
#
_cell.length_a   1.000
_cell.length_b   1.000
_cell.length_c   1.000
_cell.angle_alpha   90.00
_cell.angle_beta   90.00
_cell.angle_gamma   90.00
#
_symmetry.space_group_name_H-M   'P 1'
#
loop_
_entity.id
_entity.type
_entity.pdbx_description
1 polymer ?
#
loop_
_entity_poly.entity_id
_entity_poly.type
_entity_poly.pdbx_seq_one_letter_code
_entity_poly.pdbx_strand_id
1 'polypeptide(L)'
;MILNLFKLEMKKHFLIFGIFTLIELILSTAVLINYDYRGTTFAVSSITWIIIPVYVFIDLYNEFYKGKEVITHMIPIKTSTKFLVKSLTFSLGLMIIWSTCLIYELFSLNGIYYLKIMDSSNPKAGVVYFILARLIGFIAGPIIIGMALALSKLVKNKILSAAIIISTITVTTIGLYLIMKSNLSGQEHIGWAIGTTSQERFKQYAGMVSILVSSDKGITDIAKTIYWNNVVFNILVTLLGWGIVSLIFNSRKYEVYGK
;
A
#
# COMPACT_ATOMS: atom_id res chain seq x y z
N MET A 1 -1.62 -26.42 -3.30
CA MET A 1 -2.55 -25.87 -2.27
C MET A 1 -2.46 -24.35 -2.17
N ILE A 2 -1.29 -23.76 -1.88
CA ILE A 2 -1.09 -22.29 -1.82
C ILE A 2 -1.52 -21.58 -3.11
N LEU A 3 -1.13 -22.11 -4.28
CA LEU A 3 -1.52 -21.55 -5.57
C LEU A 3 -3.05 -21.55 -5.80
N ASN A 4 -3.75 -22.57 -5.30
CA ASN A 4 -5.22 -22.64 -5.43
C ASN A 4 -5.89 -21.62 -4.52
N LEU A 5 -5.37 -21.42 -3.30
CA LEU A 5 -5.82 -20.36 -2.40
C LEU A 5 -5.57 -18.99 -3.04
N PHE A 6 -4.38 -18.75 -3.59
CA PHE A 6 -4.07 -17.50 -4.29
C PHE A 6 -5.03 -17.24 -5.45
N LYS A 7 -5.30 -18.24 -6.30
CA LYS A 7 -6.29 -18.12 -7.39
C LYS A 7 -7.70 -17.80 -6.87
N LEU A 8 -8.10 -18.38 -5.73
CA LEU A 8 -9.39 -18.12 -5.11
C LEU A 8 -9.48 -16.68 -4.60
N GLU A 9 -8.47 -16.22 -3.86
CA GLU A 9 -8.41 -14.83 -3.37
C GLU A 9 -8.40 -13.82 -4.53
N MET A 10 -7.61 -14.08 -5.57
CA MET A 10 -7.60 -13.25 -6.78
C MET A 10 -9.00 -13.14 -7.41
N LYS A 11 -9.75 -14.25 -7.52
CA LYS A 11 -11.12 -14.24 -8.04
C LYS A 11 -12.08 -13.46 -7.13
N LYS A 12 -11.94 -13.61 -5.81
CA LYS A 12 -12.78 -12.92 -4.82
C LYS A 12 -12.66 -11.41 -4.94
N HIS A 13 -11.43 -10.92 -5.09
CA HIS A 13 -11.15 -9.48 -5.08
C HIS A 13 -11.11 -8.85 -6.48
N PHE A 14 -11.21 -9.68 -7.54
CA PHE A 14 -11.10 -9.24 -8.93
C PHE A 14 -12.03 -8.09 -9.28
N LEU A 15 -13.30 -8.17 -8.89
CA LEU A 15 -14.30 -7.16 -9.25
C LEU A 15 -13.98 -5.79 -8.64
N ILE A 16 -13.59 -5.76 -7.37
CA ILE A 16 -13.30 -4.50 -6.67
C ILE A 16 -12.02 -3.86 -7.22
N PHE A 17 -10.93 -4.62 -7.34
CA PHE A 17 -9.70 -4.09 -7.94
C PHE A 17 -9.87 -3.74 -9.42
N GLY A 18 -10.65 -4.52 -10.16
CA GLY A 18 -10.93 -4.29 -11.57
C GLY A 18 -11.71 -2.99 -11.82
N ILE A 19 -12.74 -2.70 -11.01
CA ILE A 19 -13.50 -1.44 -11.10
C ILE A 19 -12.59 -0.25 -10.84
N PHE A 20 -11.81 -0.27 -9.74
CA PHE A 20 -10.92 0.85 -9.45
C PHE A 20 -9.79 1.00 -10.48
N THR A 21 -9.28 -0.11 -11.03
CA THR A 21 -8.32 -0.07 -12.13
C THR A 21 -8.91 0.62 -13.36
N LEU A 22 -10.17 0.31 -13.71
CA LEU A 22 -10.86 0.93 -14.83
C LEU A 22 -11.10 2.43 -14.58
N ILE A 23 -11.51 2.81 -13.36
CA ILE A 23 -11.69 4.22 -12.98
C ILE A 23 -10.37 4.98 -13.15
N GLU A 24 -9.28 4.51 -12.54
CA GLU A 24 -7.97 5.19 -12.63
C GLU A 24 -7.44 5.24 -14.07
N LEU A 25 -7.69 4.21 -14.88
CA LEU A 25 -7.34 4.20 -16.30
C LEU A 25 -8.10 5.28 -17.08
N ILE A 26 -9.41 5.39 -16.89
CA ILE A 26 -10.24 6.41 -17.55
C ILE A 26 -9.77 7.81 -17.14
N LEU A 27 -9.57 8.04 -15.84
CA LEU A 27 -9.12 9.33 -15.32
C LEU A 27 -7.74 9.72 -15.86
N SER A 28 -6.77 8.79 -15.83
CA SER A 28 -5.42 9.04 -16.32
C SER A 28 -5.41 9.35 -17.82
N THR A 29 -6.26 8.65 -18.60
CA THR A 29 -6.42 8.91 -20.04
C THR A 29 -7.10 10.25 -20.29
N ALA A 30 -8.10 10.63 -19.48
CA ALA A 30 -8.80 11.91 -19.61
C ALA A 30 -7.84 13.09 -19.39
N VAL A 31 -6.97 13.03 -18.37
CA VAL A 31 -5.95 14.08 -18.13
C VAL A 31 -4.88 14.09 -19.21
N LEU A 32 -4.51 12.93 -19.75
CA LEU A 32 -3.57 12.83 -20.87
C LEU A 32 -4.10 13.55 -22.13
N ILE A 33 -5.40 13.46 -22.39
CA ILE A 33 -6.07 14.12 -23.53
C ILE A 33 -6.29 15.61 -23.24
N ASN A 34 -6.81 15.94 -22.06
CA ASN A 34 -7.08 17.32 -21.65
C ASN A 34 -6.71 17.54 -20.18
N TYR A 35 -5.70 18.38 -19.98
CA TYR A 35 -5.15 18.71 -18.66
C TYR A 35 -6.13 19.45 -17.74
N ASP A 36 -7.20 20.05 -18.27
CA ASP A 36 -8.23 20.70 -17.45
C ASP A 36 -8.93 19.73 -16.49
N TYR A 37 -8.99 18.43 -16.86
CA TYR A 37 -9.57 17.39 -16.01
C TYR A 37 -8.70 17.00 -14.81
N ARG A 38 -7.50 17.58 -14.66
CA ARG A 38 -6.58 17.25 -13.55
C ARG A 38 -7.27 17.35 -12.19
N GLY A 39 -8.02 18.42 -11.93
CA GLY A 39 -8.65 18.68 -10.63
C GLY A 39 -9.66 17.59 -10.24
N THR A 40 -10.55 17.25 -11.18
CA THR A 40 -11.54 16.19 -11.00
C THR A 40 -10.88 14.83 -10.88
N THR A 41 -9.87 14.54 -11.70
CA THR A 41 -9.11 13.29 -11.65
C THR A 41 -8.42 13.11 -10.30
N PHE A 42 -7.79 14.16 -9.79
CA PHE A 42 -7.23 14.14 -8.45
C PHE A 42 -8.31 13.82 -7.42
N ALA A 43 -9.46 14.50 -7.43
CA ALA A 43 -10.53 14.30 -6.45
C ALA A 43 -11.16 12.90 -6.49
N VAL A 44 -11.26 12.27 -7.66
CA VAL A 44 -11.80 10.90 -7.76
C VAL A 44 -10.74 9.87 -7.38
N SER A 45 -9.50 10.01 -7.85
CA SER A 45 -8.40 9.09 -7.51
C SER A 45 -8.16 9.03 -5.99
N SER A 46 -8.23 10.19 -5.38
CA SER A 46 -8.28 10.38 -3.94
C SER A 46 -9.29 9.50 -3.19
N ILE A 47 -10.52 9.44 -3.70
CA ILE A 47 -11.59 8.63 -3.11
C ILE A 47 -11.26 7.14 -3.27
N THR A 48 -10.76 6.73 -4.44
CA THR A 48 -10.25 5.36 -4.69
C THR A 48 -9.23 4.96 -3.62
N TRP A 49 -8.24 5.81 -3.38
CA TRP A 49 -7.15 5.58 -2.43
C TRP A 49 -7.58 5.64 -0.95
N ILE A 50 -8.76 6.17 -0.62
CA ILE A 50 -9.36 6.07 0.73
C ILE A 50 -10.19 4.78 0.87
N ILE A 51 -10.98 4.45 -0.14
CA ILE A 51 -11.91 3.31 -0.09
C ILE A 51 -11.14 1.98 -0.08
N ILE A 52 -10.08 1.84 -0.88
CA ILE A 52 -9.36 0.57 -0.98
C ILE A 52 -8.73 0.17 0.36
N PRO A 53 -8.04 1.06 1.11
CA PRO A 53 -7.54 0.71 2.43
C PRO A 53 -8.61 0.26 3.41
N VAL A 54 -9.76 0.94 3.41
CA VAL A 54 -10.92 0.56 4.23
C VAL A 54 -11.44 -0.82 3.84
N TYR A 55 -11.54 -1.10 2.54
CA TYR A 55 -11.94 -2.40 2.02
C TYR A 55 -11.02 -3.53 2.49
N VAL A 56 -9.71 -3.37 2.30
CA VAL A 56 -8.70 -4.36 2.74
C VAL A 56 -8.75 -4.55 4.25
N PHE A 57 -8.91 -3.47 5.03
CA PHE A 57 -9.07 -3.58 6.48
C PHE A 57 -10.31 -4.40 6.85
N ILE A 58 -11.47 -4.09 6.27
CA ILE A 58 -12.74 -4.80 6.57
C ILE A 58 -12.62 -6.28 6.24
N ASP A 59 -12.03 -6.61 5.08
CA ASP A 59 -11.88 -7.99 4.65
C ASP A 59 -10.91 -8.78 5.56
N LEU A 60 -9.74 -8.22 5.88
CA LEU A 60 -8.80 -8.82 6.83
C LEU A 60 -9.40 -8.94 8.24
N TYR A 61 -10.15 -7.94 8.69
CA TYR A 61 -10.82 -7.94 9.99
C TYR A 61 -11.92 -9.02 10.06
N ASN A 62 -12.73 -9.17 9.00
CA ASN A 62 -13.79 -10.17 8.98
C ASN A 62 -13.23 -11.61 9.00
N GLU A 63 -12.11 -11.86 8.33
CA GLU A 63 -11.50 -13.19 8.30
C GLU A 63 -10.64 -13.45 9.54
N PHE A 64 -9.64 -12.61 9.82
CA PHE A 64 -8.64 -12.87 10.85
C PHE A 64 -9.04 -12.39 12.24
N TYR A 65 -10.02 -11.49 12.38
CA TYR A 65 -10.51 -11.06 13.70
C TYR A 65 -11.85 -11.72 14.05
N LYS A 66 -12.86 -11.58 13.19
CA LYS A 66 -14.21 -12.14 13.43
C LYS A 66 -14.36 -13.62 13.08
N GLY A 67 -13.54 -14.17 12.18
CA GLY A 67 -13.66 -15.58 11.75
C GLY A 67 -14.90 -15.89 10.90
N LYS A 68 -15.42 -14.90 10.14
CA LYS A 68 -16.68 -15.07 9.39
C LYS A 68 -16.59 -16.01 8.18
N GLU A 69 -15.39 -16.25 7.64
CA GLU A 69 -15.23 -17.02 6.38
C GLU A 69 -14.97 -18.50 6.66
N VAL A 70 -16.03 -19.26 6.90
CA VAL A 70 -15.95 -20.68 7.28
C VAL A 70 -15.18 -21.51 6.22
N ILE A 71 -15.34 -21.20 4.93
CA ILE A 71 -14.73 -21.95 3.82
C ILE A 71 -13.20 -21.84 3.83
N THR A 72 -12.65 -20.65 4.08
CA THR A 72 -11.18 -20.46 4.12
C THR A 72 -10.58 -21.10 5.37
N HIS A 73 -11.35 -21.21 6.46
CA HIS A 73 -10.93 -21.94 7.66
C HIS A 73 -10.91 -23.47 7.51
N MET A 74 -11.63 -24.05 6.54
CA MET A 74 -11.63 -25.50 6.29
C MET A 74 -10.39 -26.00 5.53
N ILE A 75 -9.63 -25.10 4.89
CA ILE A 75 -8.41 -25.48 4.17
C ILE A 75 -7.29 -25.74 5.18
N PRO A 76 -6.61 -26.90 5.17
CA PRO A 76 -5.58 -27.28 6.15
C PRO A 76 -4.24 -26.57 5.86
N ILE A 77 -4.25 -25.24 5.92
CA ILE A 77 -3.06 -24.38 5.84
C ILE A 77 -2.98 -23.55 7.12
N LYS A 78 -1.75 -23.29 7.57
CA LYS A 78 -1.46 -22.36 8.65
C LYS A 78 -2.10 -20.99 8.38
N THR A 79 -2.67 -20.37 9.42
CA THR A 79 -3.30 -19.05 9.35
C THR A 79 -2.34 -17.98 8.85
N SER A 80 -1.07 -18.04 9.28
CA SER A 80 -0.03 -17.14 8.78
C SER A 80 0.09 -17.22 7.25
N THR A 81 0.18 -18.42 6.66
CA THR A 81 0.27 -18.60 5.21
C THR A 81 -0.97 -18.08 4.49
N LYS A 82 -2.17 -18.25 5.05
CA LYS A 82 -3.41 -17.66 4.49
C LYS A 82 -3.32 -16.14 4.45
N PHE A 83 -2.89 -15.53 5.55
CA PHE A 83 -2.68 -14.10 5.65
C PHE A 83 -1.63 -13.58 4.65
N LEU A 84 -0.54 -14.32 4.43
CA LEU A 84 0.48 -13.97 3.44
C LEU A 84 -0.09 -13.95 2.02
N VAL A 85 -0.84 -14.99 1.65
CA VAL A 85 -1.48 -15.10 0.33
C VAL A 85 -2.45 -13.94 0.09
N LYS A 86 -3.22 -13.57 1.11
CA LYS A 86 -4.15 -12.43 1.01
C LYS A 86 -3.43 -11.11 0.92
N SER A 87 -2.39 -10.92 1.73
CA SER A 87 -1.53 -9.72 1.68
C SER A 87 -0.93 -9.54 0.29
N LEU A 88 -0.36 -10.60 -0.31
CA LEU A 88 0.16 -10.57 -1.67
C LEU A 88 -0.92 -10.27 -2.72
N THR A 89 -2.11 -10.85 -2.57
CA THR A 89 -3.24 -10.59 -3.47
C THR A 89 -3.63 -9.11 -3.45
N PHE A 90 -3.74 -8.51 -2.26
CA PHE A 90 -4.02 -7.09 -2.11
C PHE A 90 -2.89 -6.23 -2.68
N SER A 91 -1.63 -6.57 -2.40
CA SER A 91 -0.48 -5.82 -2.93
C SER A 91 -0.43 -5.83 -4.46
N LEU A 92 -0.74 -6.95 -5.10
CA LEU A 92 -0.81 -7.05 -6.56
C LEU A 92 -1.99 -6.24 -7.13
N GLY A 93 -3.16 -6.29 -6.50
CA GLY A 93 -4.30 -5.45 -6.88
C GLY A 93 -3.99 -3.95 -6.80
N LEU A 94 -3.32 -3.54 -5.71
CA LEU A 94 -2.85 -2.16 -5.52
C LEU A 94 -1.79 -1.75 -6.55
N MET A 95 -0.86 -2.65 -6.90
CA MET A 95 0.12 -2.42 -7.96
C MET A 95 -0.55 -2.15 -9.30
N ILE A 96 -1.58 -2.92 -9.66
CA ILE A 96 -2.29 -2.76 -10.95
C ILE A 96 -2.98 -1.39 -10.99
N ILE A 97 -3.74 -1.04 -9.96
CA ILE A 97 -4.42 0.27 -9.86
C ILE A 97 -3.40 1.39 -9.99
N TRP A 98 -2.33 1.34 -9.19
CA TRP A 98 -1.29 2.35 -9.22
C TRP A 98 -0.58 2.47 -10.57
N SER A 99 -0.37 1.35 -11.27
CA SER A 99 0.29 1.35 -12.58
C SER A 99 -0.54 2.12 -13.62
N THR A 100 -1.87 2.12 -13.50
CA THR A 100 -2.73 2.92 -14.39
C THR A 100 -2.59 4.43 -14.15
N CYS A 101 -2.37 4.86 -12.91
CA CYS A 101 -2.09 6.26 -12.58
C CYS A 101 -0.80 6.77 -13.25
N LEU A 102 0.16 5.88 -13.54
CA LEU A 102 1.42 6.26 -14.16
C LEU A 102 1.28 6.65 -15.64
N ILE A 103 0.16 6.32 -16.30
CA ILE A 103 -0.02 6.61 -17.73
C ILE A 103 0.12 8.12 -17.99
N TYR A 104 -0.62 8.95 -17.25
CA TYR A 104 -0.48 10.40 -17.37
C TYR A 104 0.92 10.88 -16.96
N GLU A 105 1.45 10.34 -15.86
CA GLU A 105 2.73 10.78 -15.28
C GLU A 105 3.96 10.49 -16.13
N LEU A 106 3.90 9.44 -16.94
CA LEU A 106 4.99 8.99 -17.81
C LEU A 106 4.88 9.47 -19.25
N PHE A 107 3.69 9.87 -19.70
CA PHE A 107 3.44 10.21 -21.11
C PHE A 107 2.99 11.66 -21.34
N SER A 108 2.86 12.48 -20.30
CA SER A 108 2.56 13.91 -20.42
C SER A 108 3.76 14.78 -20.05
N LEU A 109 3.97 15.87 -20.79
CA LEU A 109 4.95 16.92 -20.44
C LEU A 109 4.68 17.55 -19.06
N ASN A 110 3.42 17.53 -18.61
CA ASN A 110 3.01 17.99 -17.29
C ASN A 110 3.10 16.88 -16.21
N GLY A 111 3.52 15.68 -16.57
CA GLY A 111 3.75 14.55 -15.67
C GLY A 111 5.09 14.68 -14.93
N ILE A 112 5.17 14.19 -13.69
CA ILE A 112 6.39 14.31 -12.89
C ILE A 112 7.56 13.58 -13.51
N TYR A 113 7.27 12.37 -13.99
CA TYR A 113 8.30 11.39 -14.29
C TYR A 113 8.76 11.50 -15.73
N TYR A 114 7.97 12.12 -16.62
CA TYR A 114 8.29 12.32 -18.02
C TYR A 114 9.68 12.96 -18.20
N LEU A 115 9.88 14.19 -17.70
CA LEU A 115 11.15 14.90 -17.85
C LEU A 115 12.29 14.20 -17.09
N LYS A 116 12.00 13.64 -15.91
CA LYS A 116 13.01 12.96 -15.09
C LYS A 116 13.51 11.64 -15.68
N ILE A 117 12.70 10.97 -16.50
CA ILE A 117 13.11 9.77 -17.24
C ILE A 117 13.90 10.17 -18.48
N MET A 118 13.47 11.22 -19.18
CA MET A 118 14.18 11.73 -20.36
C MET A 118 15.58 12.23 -20.03
N ASP A 119 15.75 12.90 -18.90
CA ASP A 119 17.02 13.51 -18.49
C ASP A 119 17.90 12.60 -17.62
N SER A 120 17.47 11.35 -17.36
CA SER A 120 18.21 10.43 -16.49
C SER A 120 19.39 9.77 -17.18
N SER A 121 20.48 9.63 -16.43
CA SER A 121 21.67 8.87 -16.84
C SER A 121 21.41 7.36 -16.97
N ASN A 122 20.39 6.82 -16.27
CA ASN A 122 20.02 5.41 -16.32
C ASN A 122 18.50 5.23 -16.09
N PRO A 123 17.67 5.52 -17.10
CA PRO A 123 16.21 5.50 -16.97
C PRO A 123 15.68 4.09 -16.67
N LYS A 124 16.29 3.04 -17.24
CA LYS A 124 15.86 1.65 -17.01
C LYS A 124 16.02 1.24 -15.55
N ALA A 125 17.17 1.50 -14.95
CA ALA A 125 17.40 1.18 -13.54
C ALA A 125 16.48 2.00 -12.62
N GLY A 126 16.28 3.29 -12.92
CA GLY A 126 15.37 4.15 -12.17
C GLY A 126 13.93 3.65 -12.14
N VAL A 127 13.39 3.24 -13.28
CA VAL A 127 12.02 2.68 -13.37
C VAL A 127 11.91 1.35 -12.62
N VAL A 128 12.90 0.46 -12.74
CA VAL A 128 12.90 -0.81 -12.00
C VAL A 128 12.93 -0.57 -10.50
N TYR A 129 13.79 0.31 -10.02
CA TYR A 129 13.86 0.66 -8.60
C TYR A 129 12.58 1.31 -8.09
N PHE A 130 11.94 2.14 -8.91
CA PHE A 130 10.68 2.78 -8.59
C PHE A 130 9.54 1.76 -8.41
N ILE A 131 9.42 0.79 -9.32
CA ILE A 131 8.43 -0.29 -9.24
C ILE A 131 8.71 -1.18 -8.03
N LEU A 132 9.96 -1.58 -7.82
CA LEU A 132 10.35 -2.45 -6.70
C LEU A 132 10.11 -1.79 -5.35
N ALA A 133 10.53 -0.52 -5.21
CA ALA A 133 10.23 0.27 -4.03
C ALA A 133 8.72 0.23 -3.75
N ARG A 134 7.91 0.52 -4.77
CA ARG A 134 6.44 0.58 -4.63
C ARG A 134 5.83 -0.75 -4.21
N LEU A 135 6.26 -1.86 -4.80
CA LEU A 135 5.77 -3.19 -4.45
C LEU A 135 5.99 -3.49 -2.96
N ILE A 136 7.17 -3.16 -2.43
CA ILE A 136 7.48 -3.36 -1.00
C ILE A 136 6.54 -2.52 -0.12
N GLY A 137 6.27 -1.27 -0.50
CA GLY A 137 5.32 -0.42 0.23
C GLY A 137 3.90 -1.00 0.26
N PHE A 138 3.43 -1.57 -0.85
CA PHE A 138 2.11 -2.22 -0.89
C PHE A 138 2.04 -3.55 -0.13
N ILE A 139 3.16 -4.21 0.14
CA ILE A 139 3.21 -5.38 1.02
C ILE A 139 3.19 -4.93 2.48
N ALA A 140 3.95 -3.89 2.84
CA ALA A 140 4.03 -3.40 4.22
C ALA A 140 2.65 -3.00 4.79
N GLY A 141 1.78 -2.46 3.95
CA GLY A 141 0.42 -2.03 4.31
C GLY A 141 -0.46 -3.11 4.95
N PRO A 142 -0.84 -4.16 4.20
CA PRO A 142 -1.56 -5.30 4.75
C PRO A 142 -0.87 -5.92 5.96
N ILE A 143 0.47 -5.98 5.99
CA ILE A 143 1.24 -6.49 7.14
C ILE A 143 1.00 -5.66 8.42
N ILE A 144 0.97 -4.33 8.35
CA ILE A 144 0.64 -3.46 9.50
C ILE A 144 -0.77 -3.76 10.02
N ILE A 145 -1.74 -3.90 9.11
CA ILE A 145 -3.11 -4.26 9.49
C ILE A 145 -3.13 -5.63 10.16
N GLY A 146 -2.49 -6.63 9.56
CA GLY A 146 -2.38 -7.97 10.14
C GLY A 146 -1.75 -7.98 11.52
N MET A 147 -0.69 -7.19 11.72
CA MET A 147 -0.03 -7.04 13.01
C MET A 147 -0.99 -6.43 14.05
N ALA A 148 -1.72 -5.38 13.69
CA ALA A 148 -2.74 -4.77 14.55
C ALA A 148 -3.84 -5.77 14.94
N LEU A 149 -4.32 -6.58 13.99
CA LEU A 149 -5.33 -7.62 14.23
C LEU A 149 -4.78 -8.79 15.06
N ALA A 150 -3.53 -9.16 14.87
CA ALA A 150 -2.87 -10.23 15.62
C ALA A 150 -2.67 -9.81 17.09
N LEU A 151 -2.16 -8.60 17.32
CA LEU A 151 -1.95 -8.07 18.67
C LEU A 151 -3.28 -7.91 19.42
N SER A 152 -4.33 -7.44 18.76
CA SER A 152 -5.63 -7.23 19.40
C SER A 152 -6.29 -8.52 19.86
N LYS A 153 -6.07 -9.63 19.15
CA LYS A 153 -6.51 -10.99 19.53
C LYS A 153 -5.84 -11.54 20.78
N LEU A 154 -4.74 -10.94 21.27
CA LEU A 154 -4.13 -11.34 22.54
C LEU A 154 -5.02 -11.00 23.74
N VAL A 155 -5.96 -10.07 23.55
CA VAL A 155 -6.83 -9.51 24.57
C VAL A 155 -8.29 -9.94 24.37
N LYS A 156 -8.95 -10.38 25.44
CA LYS A 156 -10.36 -10.81 25.41
C LYS A 156 -11.35 -9.63 25.41
N ASN A 157 -10.97 -8.51 26.02
CA ASN A 157 -11.84 -7.33 26.13
C ASN A 157 -11.95 -6.63 24.76
N LYS A 158 -13.18 -6.51 24.25
CA LYS A 158 -13.49 -5.91 22.94
C LYS A 158 -13.04 -4.44 22.83
N ILE A 159 -13.19 -3.67 23.90
CA ILE A 159 -12.81 -2.24 23.92
C ILE A 159 -11.29 -2.11 23.84
N LEU A 160 -10.59 -2.88 24.66
CA LEU A 160 -9.12 -2.85 24.69
C LEU A 160 -8.52 -3.41 23.38
N SER A 161 -9.14 -4.43 22.80
CA SER A 161 -8.79 -4.94 21.47
C SER A 161 -8.93 -3.87 20.38
N ALA A 162 -10.06 -3.15 20.35
CA ALA A 162 -10.25 -2.05 19.41
C ALA A 162 -9.22 -0.92 19.61
N ALA A 163 -8.91 -0.58 20.87
CA ALA A 163 -7.88 0.40 21.19
C ALA A 163 -6.50 -0.04 20.69
N ILE A 164 -6.15 -1.33 20.79
CA ILE A 164 -4.89 -1.89 20.26
C ILE A 164 -4.84 -1.79 18.72
N ILE A 165 -5.94 -2.08 18.03
CA ILE A 165 -5.99 -1.96 16.57
C ILE A 165 -5.70 -0.51 16.16
N ILE A 166 -6.44 0.44 16.75
CA ILE A 166 -6.33 1.87 16.43
C ILE A 166 -4.94 2.38 16.79
N SER A 167 -4.42 2.05 17.98
CA SER A 167 -3.12 2.52 18.43
C SER A 167 -1.99 1.97 17.57
N THR A 168 -2.02 0.68 17.22
CA THR A 168 -0.99 0.07 16.37
C THR A 168 -0.95 0.73 14.99
N ILE A 169 -2.10 0.87 14.32
CA ILE A 169 -2.17 1.52 13.01
C ILE A 169 -1.71 2.98 13.11
N THR A 170 -2.18 3.72 14.10
CA THR A 170 -1.87 5.15 14.27
C THR A 170 -0.39 5.37 14.59
N VAL A 171 0.16 4.65 15.57
CA VAL A 171 1.55 4.77 16.01
C VAL A 171 2.50 4.35 14.89
N THR A 172 2.24 3.24 14.20
CA THR A 172 3.09 2.82 13.08
C THR A 172 3.03 3.81 11.92
N THR A 173 1.83 4.29 11.55
CA THR A 173 1.68 5.23 10.43
C THR A 173 2.31 6.60 10.74
N ILE A 174 2.02 7.17 11.92
CA ILE A 174 2.60 8.45 12.35
C ILE A 174 4.10 8.32 12.60
N GLY A 175 4.54 7.22 13.23
CA GLY A 175 5.95 6.95 13.50
C GLY A 175 6.78 6.87 12.22
N LEU A 176 6.30 6.12 11.22
CA LEU A 176 6.92 6.08 9.89
C LEU A 176 6.94 7.48 9.27
N TYR A 177 5.83 8.22 9.32
CA TYR A 177 5.79 9.61 8.83
C TYR A 177 6.81 10.54 9.51
N LEU A 178 6.99 10.43 10.84
CA LEU A 178 7.94 11.26 11.59
C LEU A 178 9.40 10.90 11.27
N ILE A 179 9.74 9.60 11.21
CA ILE A 179 11.07 9.12 10.79
C ILE A 179 11.38 9.61 9.37
N MET A 180 10.37 9.57 8.51
CA MET A 180 10.50 10.05 7.14
C MET A 180 10.72 11.57 7.09
N LYS A 181 10.00 12.34 7.92
CA LYS A 181 10.16 13.80 8.03
C LYS A 181 11.55 14.19 8.53
N SER A 182 12.10 13.48 9.54
CA SER A 182 13.42 13.79 10.09
C SER A 182 14.55 13.53 9.10
N ASN A 183 14.44 12.49 8.27
CA ASN A 183 15.45 12.16 7.26
C ASN A 183 15.53 13.16 6.09
N LEU A 184 14.63 14.14 6.06
CA LEU A 184 14.52 15.13 4.99
C LEU A 184 14.66 16.57 5.50
N SER A 185 15.03 16.77 6.78
CA SER A 185 15.23 18.10 7.35
C SER A 185 16.24 18.92 6.53
N GLY A 186 15.78 20.01 5.91
CA GLY A 186 16.59 20.88 5.04
C GLY A 186 16.08 21.04 3.60
N GLN A 187 15.06 20.28 3.17
CA GLN A 187 14.41 20.46 1.87
C GLN A 187 13.12 21.28 2.01
N GLU A 188 12.98 22.36 1.24
CA GLU A 188 11.88 23.33 1.37
C GLU A 188 10.51 22.78 0.88
N HIS A 189 10.49 21.68 0.12
CA HIS A 189 9.27 21.12 -0.49
C HIS A 189 9.17 19.59 -0.30
N ILE A 190 9.02 19.17 0.95
CA ILE A 190 8.84 17.75 1.30
C ILE A 190 7.35 17.40 1.30
N GLY A 191 6.95 16.46 0.43
CA GLY A 191 5.56 16.01 0.30
C GLY A 191 5.45 14.54 -0.06
N TRP A 192 4.29 13.97 0.24
CA TRP A 192 3.94 12.56 0.00
C TRP A 192 3.97 12.29 -1.51
N ALA A 193 4.65 11.23 -1.95
CA ALA A 193 4.63 10.83 -3.35
C ALA A 193 3.86 9.52 -3.48
N ILE A 194 2.59 9.63 -3.86
CA ILE A 194 1.78 8.49 -4.28
C ILE A 194 1.31 8.86 -5.67
N GLY A 195 1.87 8.21 -6.68
CA GLY A 195 1.31 8.20 -8.03
C GLY A 195 1.21 9.50 -8.85
N THR A 196 1.49 10.73 -8.37
CA THR A 196 1.44 11.98 -9.19
C THR A 196 1.77 13.30 -8.42
N THR A 197 2.17 14.41 -9.10
CA THR A 197 2.54 15.73 -8.52
C THR A 197 1.36 16.69 -8.42
N SER A 198 0.87 16.81 -7.21
CA SER A 198 0.63 18.16 -6.67
C SER A 198 0.89 18.09 -5.18
N GLN A 199 2.14 18.27 -4.75
CA GLN A 199 2.51 18.15 -3.33
C GLN A 199 1.69 19.05 -2.40
N GLU A 200 1.17 20.18 -2.90
CA GLU A 200 0.25 21.05 -2.13
C GLU A 200 -1.13 20.43 -1.93
N ARG A 201 -1.59 19.56 -2.84
CA ARG A 201 -2.90 18.91 -2.78
C ARG A 201 -2.83 17.45 -2.32
N PHE A 202 -1.62 16.90 -2.17
CA PHE A 202 -1.34 15.47 -2.01
C PHE A 202 -1.05 15.00 -0.57
N LYS A 203 -1.01 15.89 0.44
CA LYS A 203 -0.83 15.47 1.85
C LYS A 203 -1.94 14.51 2.37
N GLN A 204 -2.97 14.21 1.57
CA GLN A 204 -4.23 13.58 2.00
C GLN A 204 -4.63 12.25 1.33
N TYR A 205 -3.91 11.71 0.33
CA TYR A 205 -4.47 10.59 -0.47
C TYR A 205 -3.73 9.27 -0.33
N ALA A 206 -4.28 8.45 0.57
CA ALA A 206 -3.70 7.34 1.31
C ALA A 206 -3.22 6.12 0.48
N GLY A 207 -1.96 5.74 0.69
CA GLY A 207 -1.42 4.41 0.39
C GLY A 207 -1.01 3.75 1.70
N MET A 208 -1.16 2.42 1.81
CA MET A 208 -1.07 1.76 3.11
C MET A 208 0.32 1.82 3.80
N VAL A 209 1.42 2.00 3.06
CA VAL A 209 2.64 2.65 3.58
C VAL A 209 3.26 3.47 2.45
N SER A 210 3.54 4.75 2.73
CA SER A 210 4.06 5.69 1.73
C SER A 210 5.56 5.48 1.47
N ILE A 211 5.98 5.79 0.24
CA ILE A 211 7.39 5.93 -0.13
C ILE A 211 7.54 7.37 -0.59
N LEU A 212 8.46 8.13 0.00
CA LEU A 212 8.75 9.46 -0.51
C LEU A 212 9.56 9.34 -1.79
N VAL A 213 9.24 10.22 -2.72
CA VAL A 213 10.01 10.49 -3.93
C VAL A 213 10.35 11.98 -3.88
N SER A 214 11.61 12.35 -4.12
CA SER A 214 11.99 13.76 -4.13
C SER A 214 11.29 14.48 -5.28
N SER A 215 10.57 15.55 -4.96
CA SER A 215 9.96 16.45 -5.95
C SER A 215 10.89 17.57 -6.39
N ASP A 216 12.08 17.68 -5.79
CA ASP A 216 12.98 18.81 -6.02
C ASP A 216 13.15 19.04 -7.51
N LYS A 217 12.77 20.24 -7.96
CA LYS A 217 12.84 20.66 -9.38
C LYS A 217 14.26 20.61 -9.93
N GLY A 218 15.28 20.56 -9.06
CA GLY A 218 16.68 20.40 -9.42
C GLY A 218 17.16 18.96 -9.61
N ILE A 219 16.35 17.95 -9.27
CA ILE A 219 16.71 16.53 -9.46
C ILE A 219 16.13 16.03 -10.77
N THR A 220 16.95 16.06 -11.82
CA THR A 220 16.61 15.56 -13.15
C THR A 220 16.75 14.04 -13.28
N ASP A 221 17.56 13.40 -12.44
CA ASP A 221 17.79 11.95 -12.52
C ASP A 221 16.76 11.15 -11.70
N ILE A 222 15.89 10.38 -12.36
CA ILE A 222 14.91 9.51 -11.71
C ILE A 222 15.53 8.55 -10.68
N ALA A 223 16.78 8.08 -10.87
CA ALA A 223 17.43 7.17 -9.92
C ALA A 223 17.70 7.84 -8.56
N LYS A 224 17.89 9.18 -8.56
CA LYS A 224 18.12 9.99 -7.36
C LYS A 224 16.83 10.44 -6.70
N THR A 225 15.68 10.22 -7.33
CA THR A 225 14.37 10.56 -6.75
C THR A 225 13.92 9.56 -5.70
N ILE A 226 14.50 8.36 -5.66
CA ILE A 226 14.13 7.29 -4.74
C ILE A 226 14.88 7.44 -3.42
N TYR A 227 14.14 7.63 -2.34
CA TYR A 227 14.70 7.61 -0.98
C TYR A 227 14.84 6.17 -0.49
N TRP A 228 16.02 5.57 -0.70
CA TRP A 228 16.30 4.18 -0.33
C TRP A 228 16.11 3.88 1.16
N ASN A 229 16.33 4.84 2.05
CA ASN A 229 16.03 4.69 3.48
C ASN A 229 14.56 4.32 3.71
N ASN A 230 13.62 4.89 2.96
CA ASN A 230 12.20 4.56 3.07
C ASN A 230 11.90 3.14 2.56
N VAL A 231 12.61 2.71 1.51
CA VAL A 231 12.50 1.34 1.01
C VAL A 231 12.98 0.36 2.08
N VAL A 232 14.11 0.65 2.73
CA VAL A 232 14.63 -0.14 3.85
C VAL A 232 13.64 -0.20 5.02
N PHE A 233 13.04 0.93 5.42
CA PHE A 233 12.01 0.91 6.48
C PHE A 233 10.77 0.08 6.10
N ASN A 234 10.32 0.14 4.84
CA ASN A 234 9.22 -0.71 4.37
C ASN A 234 9.58 -2.20 4.39
N ILE A 235 10.83 -2.55 4.03
CA ILE A 235 11.35 -3.92 4.15
C ILE A 235 11.34 -4.35 5.62
N LEU A 236 11.86 -3.52 6.53
CA LEU A 236 11.89 -3.82 7.96
C LEU A 236 10.49 -4.01 8.54
N VAL A 237 9.55 -3.13 8.21
CA VAL A 237 8.14 -3.26 8.63
C VAL A 237 7.54 -4.55 8.09
N THR A 238 7.81 -4.88 6.84
CA THR A 238 7.32 -6.12 6.22
C THR A 238 7.87 -7.34 6.94
N LEU A 239 9.19 -7.41 7.17
CA LEU A 239 9.85 -8.58 7.78
C LEU A 239 9.50 -8.72 9.27
N LEU A 240 9.62 -7.63 10.05
CA LEU A 240 9.32 -7.65 11.48
C LEU A 240 7.83 -7.84 11.75
N GLY A 241 6.98 -7.11 11.02
CA GLY A 241 5.53 -7.25 11.12
C GLY A 241 5.07 -8.65 10.74
N TRP A 242 5.60 -9.22 9.66
CA TRP A 242 5.34 -10.61 9.29
C TRP A 242 5.82 -11.59 10.37
N GLY A 243 6.99 -11.36 10.97
CA GLY A 243 7.48 -12.16 12.09
C GLY A 243 6.50 -12.18 13.26
N ILE A 244 6.02 -11.02 13.68
CA ILE A 244 5.02 -10.88 14.76
C ILE A 244 3.71 -11.58 14.39
N VAL A 245 3.19 -11.33 13.18
CA VAL A 245 1.94 -11.96 12.71
C VAL A 245 2.07 -13.48 12.66
N SER A 246 3.17 -13.99 12.09
CA SER A 246 3.43 -15.41 11.98
C SER A 246 3.50 -16.09 13.34
N LEU A 247 4.19 -15.48 14.32
CA LEU A 247 4.29 -16.00 15.68
C LEU A 247 2.92 -16.08 16.36
N ILE A 248 2.11 -15.02 16.25
CA ILE A 248 0.80 -14.97 16.91
C ILE A 248 -0.22 -15.89 16.23
N PHE A 249 -0.30 -15.85 14.90
CA PHE A 249 -1.28 -16.65 14.13
C PHE A 249 -0.99 -18.15 14.16
N ASN A 250 0.28 -18.55 14.32
CA ASN A 250 0.65 -19.96 14.48
C ASN A 250 0.66 -20.39 15.96
N SER A 251 0.29 -19.52 16.91
CA SER A 251 0.20 -19.91 18.30
C SER A 251 -0.98 -20.85 18.54
N ARG A 252 -0.79 -21.87 19.39
CA ARG A 252 -1.89 -22.78 19.79
C ARG A 252 -3.10 -22.01 20.33
N LYS A 253 -2.87 -20.88 21.00
CA LYS A 253 -3.92 -20.01 21.52
C LYS A 253 -4.82 -19.49 20.40
N TYR A 254 -4.24 -19.07 19.27
CA TYR A 254 -4.99 -18.56 18.13
C TYR A 254 -5.63 -19.68 17.30
N GLU A 255 -4.92 -20.78 17.03
CA GLU A 255 -5.47 -21.88 16.22
C GLU A 255 -6.57 -22.68 16.94
N VAL A 256 -6.51 -22.78 18.28
CA VAL A 256 -7.46 -23.56 19.10
C VAL A 256 -8.58 -22.69 19.69
N TYR A 257 -8.28 -21.48 20.17
CA TYR A 257 -9.25 -20.59 20.84
C TYR A 257 -9.59 -19.31 20.08
N GLY A 258 -9.02 -19.11 18.88
CA GLY A 258 -9.30 -17.94 18.04
C GLY A 258 -10.54 -18.08 17.14
N LYS A 259 -11.28 -19.19 17.29
CA LYS A 259 -12.60 -19.47 16.71
C LYS A 259 -13.70 -18.89 17.58
#